data_AF-A0A924Q872-F1
#
_entry.id   AF-A0A924Q872-F1
#
_cell.length_a   1.000
_cell.length_b   1.000
_cell.length_c   1.000
_cell.angle_alpha   90.00
_cell.angle_beta   90.00
_cell.angle_gamma   90.00
#
_symmetry.space_group_name_H-M   'P 1'
#
loop_
_entity.id
_entity.type
_entity.pdbx_description
1 polymer ?
#
loop_
_entity_poly.entity_id
_entity_poly.type
_entity_poly.pdbx_seq_one_letter_code
_entity_poly.pdbx_strand_id
1 'polypeptide(L)'
;MKKINFFQKATLALTGLVAATFLSTALVSAIPYDDARTAASPVPAYNVFTGVPAPDGNESDFLRARVPVNGNDSDATTQYSDPLSTTCTPGQKIQMKVYVHNGASQDGNNGGTGPSVMHGATVKVAIPGNEATTFAPSATLSASNAATVTDGLTINCNGQKVGLKYIAGSASQYSKGSGVVALSDNIVTTGASIRSEQTPGDVYGCWDERVYVVLSVQVQAPTPPPPAPVVKATCDMFRIETADDRTIRVSQFKYTATNATFKNVVLNWDAGKTNDSSAAITDAAKVVGTTHKYNADGTYVVTATVYFSTAANPNLASSVENCTQQVTFKAKTPPVVTTTPEVPATPVTPVALARPTTLVNTGAGSMIAIFGLTSIVAAGSYRWMLGRRLV
;
A
#
# COMPACT_ATOMS: atom_id res chain seq x y z
N MET A 1 -41.44 -8.43 19.71
CA MET A 1 -40.18 -9.16 19.96
C MET A 1 -39.25 -8.94 18.77
N LYS A 2 -38.32 -7.98 18.88
CA LYS A 2 -37.36 -7.61 17.83
C LYS A 2 -36.07 -8.40 18.03
N LYS A 3 -35.72 -9.29 17.10
CA LYS A 3 -34.40 -9.92 17.04
C LYS A 3 -33.45 -8.94 16.33
N ILE A 4 -32.51 -8.39 17.08
CA ILE A 4 -31.39 -7.58 16.56
C ILE A 4 -30.24 -8.56 16.33
N ASN A 5 -29.87 -8.76 15.06
CA ASN A 5 -28.72 -9.57 14.68
C ASN A 5 -27.43 -8.83 15.03
N PHE A 6 -26.66 -9.45 15.92
CA PHE A 6 -25.47 -8.90 16.58
C PHE A 6 -24.21 -9.51 15.96
N PHE A 7 -23.92 -9.29 14.68
CA PHE A 7 -22.66 -9.72 14.09
C PHE A 7 -22.32 -8.86 12.87
N GLN A 8 -21.63 -7.74 13.09
CA GLN A 8 -20.63 -7.18 12.18
C GLN A 8 -20.06 -5.89 12.78
N LYS A 9 -18.73 -5.77 12.68
CA LYS A 9 -17.88 -4.62 13.03
C LYS A 9 -17.30 -4.63 14.45
N ALA A 10 -16.19 -5.33 14.58
CA ALA A 10 -15.08 -4.92 15.45
C ALA A 10 -13.77 -5.40 14.81
N THR A 11 -13.32 -4.68 13.78
CA THR A 11 -11.96 -4.77 13.24
C THR A 11 -11.38 -3.38 13.38
N LEU A 12 -10.96 -3.02 14.59
CA LEU A 12 -10.24 -1.77 14.83
C LEU A 12 -9.33 -1.93 16.05
N ALA A 13 -8.06 -1.65 15.79
CA ALA A 13 -7.00 -1.33 16.75
C ALA A 13 -6.63 -2.42 17.77
N LEU A 14 -5.90 -3.43 17.31
CA LEU A 14 -4.89 -4.08 18.17
C LEU A 14 -3.68 -3.13 18.22
N THR A 15 -3.79 -2.08 19.03
CA THR A 15 -2.64 -1.31 19.49
C THR A 15 -1.78 -2.29 20.28
N GLY A 16 -0.63 -2.68 19.72
CA GLY A 16 0.32 -3.55 20.37
C GLY A 16 0.81 -2.93 21.67
N LEU A 17 0.17 -3.29 22.78
CA LEU A 17 0.71 -3.08 24.11
C LEU A 17 1.86 -4.08 24.27
N VAL A 18 3.05 -3.67 23.87
CA VAL A 18 4.29 -4.35 24.25
C VAL A 18 4.42 -4.14 25.75
N ALA A 19 3.93 -5.10 26.54
CA ALA A 19 4.21 -5.17 27.96
C ALA A 19 5.71 -5.48 28.10
N ALA A 20 6.51 -4.42 28.25
CA ALA A 20 7.90 -4.53 28.64
C ALA A 20 7.93 -5.15 30.05
N THR A 21 8.24 -6.43 30.14
CA THR A 21 8.65 -7.06 31.39
C THR A 21 9.98 -6.43 31.79
N PHE A 22 9.92 -5.43 32.66
CA PHE A 22 11.10 -4.86 33.31
C PHE A 22 11.67 -5.90 34.27
N LEU A 23 12.60 -6.71 33.78
CA LEU A 23 13.57 -7.39 34.64
C LEU A 23 14.32 -6.28 35.39
N SER A 24 14.34 -6.35 36.72
CA SER A 24 15.11 -5.45 37.57
C SER A 24 16.60 -5.69 37.33
N THR A 25 17.13 -5.08 36.27
CA THR A 25 18.57 -4.96 36.04
C THR A 25 19.13 -4.13 37.17
N ALA A 26 20.11 -4.67 37.91
CA ALA A 26 20.88 -3.88 38.86
C ALA A 26 21.35 -2.61 38.16
N LEU A 27 20.87 -1.45 38.62
CA LEU A 27 21.32 -0.16 38.10
C LEU A 27 22.79 -0.06 38.47
N VAL A 28 23.67 -0.21 37.48
CA VAL A 28 25.08 0.11 37.65
C VAL A 28 25.13 1.59 38.01
N SER A 29 25.58 1.90 39.22
CA SER A 29 25.69 3.27 39.69
C SER A 29 26.63 4.04 38.76
N ALA A 30 26.15 5.15 38.22
CA ALA A 30 26.95 5.99 37.36
C ALA A 30 28.16 6.55 38.13
N ILE A 31 29.34 6.50 37.53
CA ILE A 31 30.60 6.95 38.12
C ILE A 31 30.85 8.40 37.66
N PRO A 32 30.88 9.39 38.57
CA PRO A 32 31.25 10.76 38.21
C PRO A 32 32.70 10.80 37.74
N TYR A 33 32.93 11.42 36.58
CA TYR A 33 34.25 11.73 36.07
C TYR A 33 34.83 12.92 36.82
N ASP A 34 35.98 12.69 37.46
CA ASP A 34 36.79 13.68 38.16
C ASP A 34 38.24 13.55 37.67
N ASP A 35 38.46 13.74 36.37
CA ASP A 35 39.78 13.73 35.74
C ASP A 35 40.60 12.43 35.92
N ALA A 36 41.92 12.56 36.07
CA ALA A 36 42.86 11.48 36.36
C ALA A 36 42.56 10.75 37.69
N ARG A 37 41.72 11.32 38.55
CA ARG A 37 41.28 10.68 39.81
C ARG A 37 40.00 9.85 39.67
N THR A 38 39.40 9.83 38.47
CA THR A 38 38.23 8.99 38.20
C THR A 38 38.55 7.53 38.47
N ALA A 39 37.93 6.95 39.49
CA ALA A 39 38.10 5.55 39.80
C ALA A 39 37.50 4.69 38.68
N ALA A 40 38.28 3.73 38.19
CA ALA A 40 37.77 2.75 37.25
C ALA A 40 36.72 1.84 37.92
N SER A 41 35.82 1.29 37.11
CA SER A 41 34.95 0.21 37.55
C SER A 41 35.78 -1.01 37.98
N PRO A 42 35.44 -1.67 39.10
CA PRO A 42 36.16 -2.86 39.57
C PRO A 42 35.93 -4.10 38.68
N VAL A 43 34.93 -4.05 37.81
CA VAL A 43 34.57 -5.11 36.85
C VAL A 43 34.22 -4.49 35.49
N PRO A 44 34.23 -5.28 34.41
CA PRO A 44 33.79 -4.79 33.11
C PRO A 44 32.37 -4.21 33.16
N ALA A 45 32.22 -2.95 32.76
CA ALA A 45 30.94 -2.25 32.78
C ALA A 45 30.84 -1.25 31.63
N TYR A 46 29.72 -1.26 30.91
CA TYR A 46 29.51 -0.39 29.75
C TYR A 46 29.17 1.02 30.20
N ASN A 47 29.87 2.01 29.64
CA ASN A 47 29.44 3.41 29.57
C ASN A 47 28.99 3.99 30.92
N VAL A 48 29.76 3.72 31.97
CA VAL A 48 29.39 4.03 33.35
C VAL A 48 29.73 5.46 33.76
N PHE A 49 30.52 6.20 32.99
CA PHE A 49 31.00 7.52 33.42
C PHE A 49 30.03 8.66 33.10
N THR A 50 29.97 9.65 33.99
CA THR A 50 29.16 10.87 33.84
C THR A 50 30.02 12.11 34.02
N GLY A 51 29.65 13.25 33.43
CA GLY A 51 30.46 14.47 33.48
C GLY A 51 31.76 14.42 32.66
N VAL A 52 31.85 13.50 31.68
CA VAL A 52 33.05 13.36 30.85
C VAL A 52 33.20 14.60 29.95
N PRO A 53 34.41 15.18 29.82
CA PRO A 53 34.68 16.25 28.88
C PRO A 53 34.23 15.83 27.48
N ALA A 54 33.67 16.79 26.75
CA ALA A 54 33.10 16.65 25.42
C ALA A 54 33.80 15.60 24.52
N PRO A 55 33.04 14.89 23.66
CA PRO A 55 31.71 15.27 23.20
C PRO A 55 30.55 14.71 24.03
N ASP A 56 30.79 13.74 24.91
CA ASP A 56 29.69 12.83 25.27
C ASP A 56 29.04 13.10 26.64
N GLY A 57 29.61 13.90 27.54
CA GLY A 57 28.93 14.39 28.75
C GLY A 57 28.52 13.27 29.72
N ASN A 58 27.49 12.51 29.38
CA ASN A 58 27.03 11.32 30.07
C ASN A 58 27.17 10.11 29.13
N GLU A 59 28.02 9.13 29.47
CA GLU A 59 28.25 7.97 28.61
C GLU A 59 27.01 7.07 28.47
N SER A 60 26.04 7.15 29.38
CA SER A 60 24.79 6.38 29.24
C SER A 60 23.88 6.88 28.11
N ASP A 61 24.11 8.09 27.57
CA ASP A 61 23.58 8.57 26.28
C ASP A 61 24.62 8.27 25.20
N PHE A 62 24.58 7.05 24.70
CA PHE A 62 25.59 6.49 23.80
C PHE A 62 25.11 6.27 22.37
N LEU A 63 23.80 6.30 22.09
CA LEU A 63 23.25 6.22 20.74
C LEU A 63 22.82 7.61 20.28
N ARG A 64 23.53 8.16 19.30
CA ARG A 64 23.22 9.47 18.71
C ARG A 64 23.15 9.40 17.20
N ALA A 65 22.53 10.38 16.55
CA ALA A 65 22.45 10.42 15.09
C ALA A 65 22.77 11.79 14.50
N ARG A 66 23.02 11.80 13.18
CA ARG A 66 23.22 13.01 12.38
C ARG A 66 22.79 12.81 10.95
N VAL A 67 22.66 13.92 10.23
CA VAL A 67 22.52 13.93 8.77
C VAL A 67 23.85 14.38 8.18
N PRO A 68 24.66 13.48 7.60
CA PRO A 68 25.91 13.87 6.95
C PRO A 68 25.65 14.79 5.75
N VAL A 69 26.50 15.80 5.57
CA VAL A 69 26.43 16.70 4.40
C VAL A 69 26.55 15.88 3.11
N ASN A 70 25.61 16.06 2.19
CA ASN A 70 25.53 15.35 0.90
C ASN A 70 25.54 13.82 1.02
N GLY A 71 25.16 13.25 2.17
CA GLY A 71 25.19 11.80 2.38
C GLY A 71 26.60 11.20 2.48
N ASN A 72 27.62 12.02 2.74
CA ASN A 72 29.01 11.59 2.93
C ASN A 72 29.21 11.02 4.35
N ASP A 73 29.33 9.70 4.47
CA ASP A 73 29.48 9.01 5.76
C ASP A 73 30.78 9.41 6.51
N SER A 74 31.76 10.03 5.83
CA SER A 74 33.00 10.59 6.40
C SER A 74 32.94 12.08 6.74
N ASP A 75 31.78 12.73 6.59
CA ASP A 75 31.59 14.13 6.98
C ASP A 75 31.93 14.31 8.48
N ALA A 76 32.83 15.23 8.83
CA ALA A 76 33.17 15.53 10.23
C ALA A 76 32.50 16.82 10.72
N THR A 77 31.80 17.55 9.84
CA THR A 77 31.28 18.90 10.12
C THR A 77 29.94 18.86 10.86
N THR A 78 29.15 17.80 10.68
CA THR A 78 27.87 17.61 11.35
C THR A 78 28.05 16.84 12.66
N GLN A 79 27.55 17.41 13.75
CA GLN A 79 27.61 16.79 15.07
C GLN A 79 26.51 15.74 15.23
N TYR A 80 26.81 14.70 16.00
CA TYR A 80 25.81 13.73 16.45
C TYR A 80 24.99 14.32 17.60
N SER A 81 23.67 14.12 17.57
CA SER A 81 22.76 14.57 18.61
C SER A 81 21.70 13.53 18.94
N ASP A 82 21.15 13.64 20.16
CA ASP A 82 19.88 13.08 20.57
C ASP A 82 19.13 14.16 21.38
N PRO A 83 17.92 14.59 20.96
CA PRO A 83 17.20 14.19 19.75
C PRO A 83 17.87 14.70 18.45
N LEU A 84 17.64 13.98 17.35
CA LEU A 84 17.89 14.46 15.99
C LEU A 84 16.59 14.99 15.39
N SER A 85 16.55 16.24 14.94
CA SER A 85 15.40 16.80 14.21
C SER A 85 15.79 17.21 12.79
N THR A 86 15.12 16.65 11.78
CA THR A 86 15.42 16.87 10.36
C THR A 86 14.16 16.72 9.49
N THR A 87 14.23 17.11 8.22
CA THR A 87 13.09 17.01 7.30
C THR A 87 12.78 15.57 6.88
N CYS A 88 13.74 14.64 6.94
CA CYS A 88 13.61 13.26 6.47
C CYS A 88 13.13 13.17 5.02
N THR A 89 13.89 13.75 4.09
CA THR A 89 13.57 13.67 2.66
C THR A 89 13.80 12.25 2.13
N PRO A 90 12.91 11.65 1.32
CA PRO A 90 13.15 10.33 0.74
C PRO A 90 14.51 10.23 0.03
N GLY A 91 15.26 9.16 0.32
CA GLY A 91 16.63 8.96 -0.15
C GLY A 91 17.71 9.55 0.76
N GLN A 92 17.37 10.45 1.68
CA GLN A 92 18.30 11.03 2.65
C GLN A 92 18.93 9.95 3.52
N LYS A 93 20.24 10.03 3.71
CA LYS A 93 20.96 9.19 4.68
C LYS A 93 20.96 9.84 6.06
N ILE A 94 20.73 9.03 7.08
CA ILE A 94 20.92 9.36 8.49
C ILE A 94 21.96 8.38 9.03
N GLN A 95 23.01 8.91 9.66
CA GLN A 95 24.06 8.10 10.26
C GLN A 95 23.86 8.06 11.77
N MET A 96 23.89 6.86 12.34
CA MET A 96 23.83 6.61 13.78
C MET A 96 25.20 6.24 14.30
N LYS A 97 25.54 6.65 15.52
CA LYS A 97 26.78 6.32 16.22
C LYS A 97 26.42 5.74 17.59
N VAL A 98 27.00 4.59 17.90
CA VAL A 98 26.96 3.96 19.22
C VAL A 98 28.35 4.11 19.85
N TYR A 99 28.43 4.78 21.00
CA TYR A 99 29.62 4.88 21.81
C TYR A 99 29.74 3.68 22.74
N VAL A 100 30.92 3.08 22.82
CA VAL A 100 31.18 1.95 23.69
C VAL A 100 32.48 2.18 24.45
N HIS A 101 32.40 2.09 25.77
CA HIS A 101 33.52 2.17 26.68
C HIS A 101 33.36 1.13 27.78
N ASN A 102 34.41 0.35 27.99
CA ASN A 102 34.53 -0.51 29.14
C ASN A 102 35.19 0.27 30.28
N GLY A 103 34.43 0.57 31.32
CA GLY A 103 34.91 1.39 32.44
C GLY A 103 35.90 0.72 33.38
N ALA A 104 36.29 -0.54 33.14
CA ALA A 104 37.28 -1.23 33.96
C ALA A 104 38.71 -0.68 33.81
N SER A 105 39.57 -0.95 34.81
CA SER A 105 40.95 -0.45 34.83
C SER A 105 41.84 -1.11 33.77
N GLN A 106 42.71 -0.32 33.13
CA GLN A 106 43.70 -0.82 32.18
C GLN A 106 44.66 -1.86 32.78
N ASP A 107 44.99 -1.71 34.07
CA ASP A 107 45.95 -2.58 34.77
C ASP A 107 45.47 -4.04 34.81
N GLY A 108 44.15 -4.26 34.77
CA GLY A 108 43.54 -5.57 34.76
C GLY A 108 43.32 -6.17 33.38
N ASN A 109 43.82 -5.56 32.30
CA ASN A 109 43.65 -6.11 30.95
C ASN A 109 44.51 -7.35 30.67
N ASN A 110 45.71 -7.43 31.28
CA ASN A 110 46.67 -8.55 31.15
C ASN A 110 46.83 -9.09 29.71
N GLY A 111 47.01 -8.19 28.74
CA GLY A 111 47.18 -8.58 27.32
C GLY A 111 45.95 -9.26 26.70
N GLY A 112 44.74 -8.99 27.22
CA GLY A 112 43.49 -9.49 26.68
C GLY A 112 42.84 -10.60 27.48
N THR A 113 43.54 -11.20 28.45
CA THR A 113 43.02 -12.33 29.24
C THR A 113 42.66 -11.95 30.68
N GLY A 114 42.82 -10.68 31.03
CA GLY A 114 42.64 -10.20 32.39
C GLY A 114 41.19 -9.89 32.74
N PRO A 115 40.89 -9.74 34.05
CA PRO A 115 39.54 -9.52 34.55
C PRO A 115 38.90 -8.20 34.11
N SER A 116 39.68 -7.23 33.62
CA SER A 116 39.14 -5.96 33.12
C SER A 116 38.65 -6.03 31.68
N VAL A 117 38.86 -7.12 30.94
CA VAL A 117 38.43 -7.21 29.53
C VAL A 117 36.97 -7.66 29.46
N MET A 118 36.14 -6.96 28.68
CA MET A 118 34.81 -7.48 28.32
C MET A 118 34.97 -8.55 27.25
N HIS A 119 34.33 -9.70 27.45
CA HIS A 119 34.37 -10.81 26.49
C HIS A 119 33.01 -11.03 25.83
N GLY A 120 33.03 -11.47 24.57
CA GLY A 120 31.82 -11.67 23.79
C GLY A 120 31.00 -10.37 23.64
N ALA A 121 31.68 -9.22 23.61
CA ALA A 121 31.06 -7.92 23.45
C ALA A 121 30.35 -7.82 22.09
N THR A 122 29.08 -7.44 22.13
CA THR A 122 28.25 -7.26 20.94
C THR A 122 27.43 -5.98 21.02
N VAL A 123 27.21 -5.37 19.86
CA VAL A 123 26.28 -4.26 19.65
C VAL A 123 25.10 -4.70 18.79
N LYS A 124 23.89 -4.32 19.17
CA LYS A 124 22.67 -4.49 18.38
C LYS A 124 21.93 -3.17 18.28
N VAL A 125 21.45 -2.80 17.10
CA VAL A 125 20.66 -1.58 16.87
C VAL A 125 19.29 -1.95 16.31
N ALA A 126 18.23 -1.67 17.07
CA ALA A 126 16.86 -1.83 16.62
C ALA A 126 16.42 -0.59 15.83
N ILE A 127 16.04 -0.78 14.57
CA ILE A 127 15.53 0.28 13.70
C ILE A 127 14.03 0.04 13.49
N PRO A 128 13.15 1.00 13.85
CA PRO A 128 11.71 0.82 13.65
C PRO A 128 11.38 0.69 12.15
N GLY A 129 10.73 -0.41 11.77
CA GLY A 129 10.40 -0.71 10.37
C GLY A 129 9.09 -0.10 9.85
N ASN A 130 8.26 0.47 10.74
CA ASN A 130 6.98 1.07 10.36
C ASN A 130 7.16 2.53 9.92
N GLU A 131 6.26 3.00 9.07
CA GLU A 131 6.22 4.42 8.73
C GLU A 131 5.77 5.30 9.90
N ALA A 132 6.52 6.35 10.20
CA ALA A 132 6.24 7.26 11.30
C ALA A 132 6.73 8.68 11.00
N THR A 133 6.31 9.64 11.83
CA THR A 133 6.83 11.03 11.84
C THR A 133 7.94 11.23 12.88
N THR A 134 8.04 10.30 13.83
CA THR A 134 9.08 10.23 14.86
C THR A 134 9.48 8.76 15.02
N PHE A 135 10.78 8.51 15.08
CA PHE A 135 11.34 7.18 15.27
C PHE A 135 12.09 7.12 16.60
N ALA A 136 12.03 5.96 17.24
CA ALA A 136 12.79 5.66 18.46
C ALA A 136 13.71 4.45 18.25
N PRO A 137 14.80 4.56 17.46
CA PRO A 137 15.81 3.51 17.41
C PRO A 137 16.42 3.27 18.79
N SER A 138 16.91 2.06 19.04
CA SER A 138 17.63 1.75 20.28
C SER A 138 18.88 0.92 20.00
N ALA A 139 19.90 1.11 20.83
CA ALA A 139 21.13 0.33 20.80
C ALA A 139 21.24 -0.49 22.09
N THR A 140 21.57 -1.75 21.97
CA THR A 140 21.83 -2.66 23.08
C THR A 140 23.28 -3.13 23.02
N LEU A 141 23.99 -3.00 24.14
CA LEU A 141 25.34 -3.50 24.33
C LEU A 141 25.29 -4.66 25.32
N SER A 142 25.95 -5.77 25.00
CA SER A 142 26.02 -6.95 25.85
C SER A 142 27.39 -7.59 25.79
N ALA A 143 27.78 -8.28 26.86
CA ALA A 143 28.99 -9.09 26.95
C ALA A 143 28.69 -10.29 27.87
N SER A 144 29.53 -11.32 27.84
CA SER A 144 29.35 -12.51 28.69
C SER A 144 29.67 -12.24 30.16
N ASN A 145 30.48 -11.22 30.44
CA ASN A 145 30.96 -10.86 31.77
C ASN A 145 30.66 -9.40 32.18
N ALA A 146 29.70 -8.75 31.51
CA ALA A 146 29.20 -7.43 31.88
C ALA A 146 27.67 -7.39 31.78
N ALA A 147 27.05 -6.49 32.55
CA ALA A 147 25.61 -6.25 32.43
C ALA A 147 25.25 -5.71 31.04
N THR A 148 24.09 -6.11 30.53
CA THR A 148 23.55 -5.55 29.28
C THR A 148 22.98 -4.16 29.54
N VAL A 149 23.30 -3.20 28.68
CA VAL A 149 22.76 -1.83 28.71
C VAL A 149 22.02 -1.51 27.42
N THR A 150 21.06 -0.59 27.48
CA THR A 150 20.31 -0.14 26.31
C THR A 150 20.10 1.37 26.37
N ASP A 151 20.22 2.00 25.22
CA ASP A 151 19.97 3.43 25.04
C ASP A 151 19.08 3.66 23.82
N GLY A 152 18.25 4.70 23.90
CA GLY A 152 17.26 5.05 22.88
C GLY A 152 17.58 6.41 22.28
N LEU A 153 17.37 6.55 20.98
CA LEU A 153 17.52 7.78 20.23
C LEU A 153 16.16 8.27 19.76
N THR A 154 15.93 9.58 19.77
CA THR A 154 14.75 10.17 19.11
C THR A 154 15.13 10.82 17.77
N ILE A 155 14.51 10.37 16.67
CA ILE A 155 14.60 11.01 15.35
C ILE A 155 13.24 11.62 14.99
N ASN A 156 13.17 12.95 14.93
CA ASN A 156 11.99 13.71 14.53
C ASN A 156 12.06 14.10 13.05
N CYS A 157 11.08 13.69 12.26
CA CYS A 157 10.97 13.99 10.83
C CYS A 157 10.10 15.21 10.51
N ASN A 158 9.96 16.14 11.47
CA ASN A 158 9.21 17.40 11.32
C ASN A 158 7.80 17.23 10.71
N GLY A 159 7.10 16.16 11.10
CA GLY A 159 5.75 15.84 10.63
C GLY A 159 5.68 15.05 9.31
N GLN A 160 6.80 14.76 8.64
CA GLN A 160 6.81 13.92 7.44
C GLN A 160 6.67 12.44 7.82
N LYS A 161 5.62 11.79 7.32
CA LYS A 161 5.45 10.34 7.46
C LYS A 161 6.30 9.63 6.41
N VAL A 162 7.34 8.93 6.88
CA VAL A 162 8.33 8.22 6.05
C VAL A 162 8.65 6.87 6.68
N GLY A 163 9.45 6.03 6.01
CA GLY A 163 10.07 4.84 6.63
C GLY A 163 11.58 5.03 6.84
N LEU A 164 12.19 4.23 7.71
CA LEU A 164 13.65 4.12 7.81
C LEU A 164 14.09 2.72 7.42
N LYS A 165 15.11 2.62 6.57
CA LYS A 165 15.68 1.34 6.15
C LYS A 165 17.18 1.32 6.37
N TYR A 166 17.67 0.31 7.07
CA TYR A 166 19.11 0.03 7.18
C TYR A 166 19.76 -0.15 5.81
N ILE A 167 20.93 0.48 5.63
CA ILE A 167 21.76 0.29 4.44
C ILE A 167 22.72 -0.86 4.73
N ALA A 168 22.46 -2.02 4.12
CA ALA A 168 23.31 -3.21 4.25
C ALA A 168 24.78 -2.89 3.89
N GLY A 169 25.71 -3.40 4.70
CA GLY A 169 27.15 -3.14 4.60
C GLY A 169 27.61 -1.76 5.07
N SER A 170 26.72 -0.90 5.60
CA SER A 170 27.11 0.43 6.09
C SER A 170 27.72 0.42 7.50
N ALA A 171 27.54 -0.67 8.25
CA ALA A 171 28.01 -0.74 9.62
C ALA A 171 29.53 -0.93 9.70
N SER A 172 30.18 -0.13 10.53
CA SER A 172 31.60 -0.27 10.85
C SER A 172 31.86 0.17 12.28
N GLN A 173 33.02 -0.22 12.82
CA GLN A 173 33.53 0.30 14.07
C GLN A 173 34.88 0.99 13.87
N TYR A 174 35.24 1.83 14.82
CA TYR A 174 36.57 2.38 14.98
C TYR A 174 37.01 2.31 16.44
N SER A 175 38.22 1.85 16.68
CA SER A 175 38.96 2.06 17.92
C SER A 175 40.43 2.33 17.60
N LYS A 176 41.20 2.85 18.55
CA LYS A 176 42.62 3.14 18.37
C LYS A 176 43.42 1.87 18.06
N GLY A 177 43.15 0.77 18.76
CA GLY A 177 43.85 -0.51 18.59
C GLY A 177 43.43 -1.28 17.33
N SER A 178 42.12 -1.31 17.05
CA SER A 178 41.56 -2.07 15.91
C SER A 178 41.52 -1.32 14.57
N GLY A 179 41.64 0.00 14.58
CA GLY A 179 41.39 0.83 13.39
C GLY A 179 39.93 0.76 12.94
N VAL A 180 39.67 1.05 11.65
CA VAL A 180 38.33 0.93 11.07
C VAL A 180 38.08 -0.50 10.62
N VAL A 181 37.00 -1.10 11.12
CA VAL A 181 36.62 -2.50 10.82
C VAL A 181 35.17 -2.55 10.40
N ALA A 182 34.86 -3.22 9.28
CA ALA A 182 33.48 -3.47 8.87
C ALA A 182 32.78 -4.41 9.85
N LEU A 183 31.50 -4.15 10.15
CA LEU A 183 30.67 -5.00 10.99
C LEU A 183 29.67 -5.79 10.16
N SER A 184 29.23 -6.92 10.70
CA SER A 184 28.16 -7.72 10.10
C SER A 184 26.82 -6.98 10.15
N ASP A 185 26.01 -7.15 9.11
CA ASP A 185 24.62 -6.67 9.05
C ASP A 185 23.72 -7.28 10.13
N ASN A 186 24.19 -8.32 10.82
CA ASN A 186 23.53 -8.84 12.01
C ASN A 186 23.39 -7.79 13.12
N ILE A 187 24.10 -6.66 13.06
CA ILE A 187 23.92 -5.52 13.97
C ILE A 187 22.45 -5.09 14.08
N VAL A 188 21.63 -5.23 13.03
CA VAL A 188 20.19 -4.87 13.08
C VAL A 188 19.26 -6.05 13.37
N THR A 189 19.81 -7.24 13.67
CA THR A 189 19.04 -8.47 13.96
C THR A 189 19.49 -9.12 15.27
N THR A 190 20.56 -9.91 15.26
CA THR A 190 21.07 -10.69 16.40
C THR A 190 22.20 -9.99 17.17
N GLY A 191 22.73 -8.90 16.63
CA GLY A 191 23.93 -8.21 17.11
C GLY A 191 25.17 -8.55 16.30
N ALA A 192 26.15 -7.64 16.31
CA ALA A 192 27.47 -7.80 15.73
C ALA A 192 28.53 -7.74 16.84
N SER A 193 29.55 -8.60 16.74
CA SER A 193 30.69 -8.57 17.67
C SER A 193 31.53 -7.32 17.42
N ILE A 194 31.95 -6.67 18.50
CA ILE A 194 32.81 -5.49 18.49
C ILE A 194 34.15 -5.77 19.15
N ARG A 195 35.14 -4.90 18.93
CA ARG A 195 36.48 -5.03 19.53
C ARG A 195 37.18 -3.69 19.72
N SER A 196 37.96 -3.53 20.80
CA SER A 196 38.88 -2.38 20.91
C SER A 196 40.22 -2.69 20.23
N GLU A 197 40.66 -3.94 20.32
CA GLU A 197 41.91 -4.47 19.76
C GLU A 197 41.66 -5.47 18.62
N GLN A 198 42.59 -6.38 18.34
CA GLN A 198 42.51 -7.30 17.20
C GLN A 198 41.50 -8.45 17.39
N THR A 199 41.23 -8.86 18.63
CA THR A 199 40.36 -10.00 18.95
C THR A 199 38.87 -9.62 18.90
N PRO A 200 38.05 -10.20 18.00
CA PRO A 200 36.62 -9.97 17.98
C PRO A 200 35.95 -10.38 19.30
N GLY A 201 35.12 -9.49 19.85
CA GLY A 201 34.38 -9.72 21.09
C GLY A 201 35.11 -9.24 22.34
N ASP A 202 36.35 -8.78 22.21
CA ASP A 202 37.12 -8.26 23.35
C ASP A 202 37.17 -6.73 23.32
N VAL A 203 36.69 -6.11 24.40
CA VAL A 203 36.78 -4.66 24.62
C VAL A 203 37.56 -4.42 25.90
N TYR A 204 38.76 -3.85 25.76
CA TYR A 204 39.69 -3.62 26.85
C TYR A 204 39.20 -2.47 27.71
N GLY A 205 39.50 -2.52 29.01
CA GLY A 205 39.23 -1.40 29.91
C GLY A 205 40.27 -0.30 29.71
N CYS A 206 39.84 0.94 29.47
CA CYS A 206 40.61 2.20 29.46
C CYS A 206 39.93 3.23 28.53
N TRP A 207 40.16 4.53 28.79
CA TRP A 207 39.75 5.62 27.91
C TRP A 207 40.32 5.54 26.49
N ASP A 208 41.48 4.94 26.27
CA ASP A 208 42.05 4.82 24.93
C ASP A 208 41.45 3.65 24.12
N GLU A 209 40.69 2.77 24.78
CA GLU A 209 40.12 1.53 24.23
C GLU A 209 38.66 1.66 23.82
N ARG A 210 38.16 2.90 23.72
CA ARG A 210 36.80 3.21 23.29
C ARG A 210 36.54 2.68 21.89
N VAL A 211 35.32 2.21 21.65
CA VAL A 211 34.85 1.76 20.34
C VAL A 211 33.71 2.66 19.89
N TYR A 212 33.82 3.22 18.69
CA TYR A 212 32.76 3.96 18.03
C TYR A 212 32.19 3.08 16.93
N VAL A 213 30.92 2.71 17.06
CA VAL A 213 30.21 1.96 16.01
C VAL A 213 29.36 2.95 15.23
N VAL A 214 29.44 2.91 13.91
CA VAL A 214 28.59 3.72 13.02
C VAL A 214 27.82 2.84 12.06
N LEU A 215 26.61 3.24 11.73
CA LEU A 215 25.77 2.62 10.71
C LEU A 215 24.86 3.65 10.07
N SER A 216 24.39 3.39 8.85
CA SER A 216 23.55 4.32 8.10
C SER A 216 22.18 3.73 7.78
N VAL A 217 21.15 4.56 7.90
CA VAL A 217 19.79 4.29 7.41
C VAL A 217 19.44 5.26 6.29
N GLN A 218 18.59 4.81 5.38
CA GLN A 218 18.02 5.63 4.33
C GLN A 218 16.54 5.90 4.64
N VAL A 219 16.13 7.14 4.46
CA VAL A 219 14.72 7.52 4.52
C VAL A 219 13.99 6.97 3.30
N GLN A 220 12.93 6.21 3.52
CA GLN A 220 12.07 5.67 2.49
C GLN A 220 10.84 6.55 2.28
N ALA A 221 10.44 6.73 1.02
CA ALA A 221 9.15 7.36 0.72
C ALA A 221 8.01 6.57 1.38
N PRO A 222 6.94 7.24 1.83
CA PRO A 222 5.76 6.54 2.33
C PRO A 222 5.19 5.64 1.23
N THR A 223 4.74 4.46 1.64
CA THR A 223 4.00 3.54 0.80
C THR A 223 2.76 4.28 0.31
N PRO A 224 2.53 4.35 -1.02
CA PRO A 224 1.33 4.94 -1.56
C PRO A 224 0.11 4.29 -0.91
N PRO A 225 -0.94 5.06 -0.55
CA PRO A 225 -2.17 4.46 -0.05
C PRO A 225 -2.67 3.44 -1.08
N PRO A 226 -3.22 2.29 -0.64
CA PRO A 226 -3.82 1.33 -1.56
C PRO A 226 -4.79 2.04 -2.50
N PRO A 227 -4.79 1.72 -3.81
CA PRO A 227 -5.74 2.33 -4.74
C PRO A 227 -7.16 2.11 -4.23
N ALA A 228 -7.98 3.16 -4.28
CA ALA A 228 -9.37 3.06 -3.87
C ALA A 228 -10.06 1.91 -4.64
N PRO A 229 -10.89 1.09 -3.99
CA PRO A 229 -11.56 -0.01 -4.65
C PRO A 229 -12.38 0.52 -5.83
N VAL A 230 -12.10 0.01 -7.03
CA VAL A 230 -12.83 0.42 -8.23
C VAL A 230 -14.26 -0.08 -8.12
N VAL A 231 -15.21 0.85 -8.12
CA VAL A 231 -16.64 0.54 -8.20
C VAL A 231 -17.00 0.28 -9.66
N LYS A 232 -17.53 -0.90 -9.94
CA LYS A 232 -18.12 -1.23 -11.25
C LYS A 232 -19.60 -1.53 -11.06
N ALA A 233 -20.45 -0.68 -11.63
CA ALA A 233 -21.90 -0.77 -11.47
C ALA A 233 -22.54 -0.47 -12.82
N THR A 234 -22.84 -1.52 -13.59
CA THR A 234 -23.30 -1.39 -14.98
C THR A 234 -24.52 -2.26 -15.24
N CYS A 235 -25.39 -1.77 -16.12
CA CYS A 235 -26.44 -2.58 -16.71
C CYS A 235 -25.91 -3.20 -18.00
N ASP A 236 -25.72 -4.51 -18.02
CA ASP A 236 -24.95 -5.18 -19.08
C ASP A 236 -25.85 -5.64 -20.22
N MET A 237 -27.12 -5.94 -19.93
CA MET A 237 -28.06 -6.46 -20.92
C MET A 237 -29.50 -6.18 -20.50
N PHE A 238 -30.30 -5.70 -21.45
CA PHE A 238 -31.74 -5.60 -21.33
C PHE A 238 -32.38 -5.97 -22.66
N ARG A 239 -33.29 -6.94 -22.66
CA ARG A 239 -34.05 -7.33 -23.85
C ARG A 239 -35.53 -7.41 -23.55
N ILE A 240 -36.32 -6.99 -24.53
CA ILE A 240 -37.76 -7.10 -24.55
C ILE A 240 -38.21 -7.95 -25.74
N GLU A 241 -39.32 -8.65 -25.59
CA GLU A 241 -40.00 -9.38 -26.65
C GLU A 241 -41.41 -8.85 -26.81
N THR A 242 -41.88 -8.76 -28.05
CA THR A 242 -43.28 -8.41 -28.35
C THR A 242 -44.17 -9.64 -28.19
N ALA A 243 -45.32 -9.45 -27.57
CA ALA A 243 -46.44 -10.38 -27.55
C ALA A 243 -47.64 -9.77 -28.29
N ASP A 244 -48.76 -10.49 -28.32
CA ASP A 244 -50.00 -10.00 -28.92
C ASP A 244 -50.54 -8.75 -28.21
N ASP A 245 -51.43 -8.05 -28.90
CA ASP A 245 -52.21 -6.92 -28.34
C ASP A 245 -51.33 -5.80 -27.77
N ARG A 246 -50.26 -5.46 -28.50
CA ARG A 246 -49.31 -4.38 -28.16
C ARG A 246 -48.65 -4.54 -26.80
N THR A 247 -48.44 -5.79 -26.40
CA THR A 247 -47.77 -6.12 -25.15
C THR A 247 -46.30 -6.37 -25.40
N ILE A 248 -45.43 -5.89 -24.52
CA ILE A 248 -44.05 -6.34 -24.42
C ILE A 248 -43.82 -7.09 -23.12
N ARG A 249 -42.80 -7.95 -23.12
CA ARG A 249 -42.28 -8.65 -21.95
C ARG A 249 -40.77 -8.49 -21.88
N VAL A 250 -40.23 -8.19 -20.71
CA VAL A 250 -38.77 -8.25 -20.50
C VAL A 250 -38.33 -9.71 -20.54
N SER A 251 -37.48 -10.07 -21.50
CA SER A 251 -36.99 -11.44 -21.69
C SER A 251 -35.61 -11.68 -21.09
N GLN A 252 -34.76 -10.64 -21.02
CA GLN A 252 -33.44 -10.73 -20.43
C GLN A 252 -33.07 -9.47 -19.64
N PHE A 253 -32.42 -9.66 -18.49
CA PHE A 253 -31.85 -8.60 -17.68
C PHE A 253 -30.55 -9.09 -17.03
N LYS A 254 -29.44 -8.40 -17.26
CA LYS A 254 -28.14 -8.68 -16.61
C LYS A 254 -27.45 -7.39 -16.21
N TYR A 255 -26.73 -7.44 -15.11
CA TYR A 255 -25.97 -6.32 -14.57
C TYR A 255 -24.67 -6.81 -13.92
N THR A 256 -23.69 -5.91 -13.80
CA THR A 256 -22.45 -6.14 -13.07
C THR A 256 -22.40 -5.20 -11.87
N ALA A 257 -22.08 -5.76 -10.70
CA ALA A 257 -21.84 -5.01 -9.47
C ALA A 257 -20.56 -5.51 -8.80
N THR A 258 -19.52 -4.68 -8.79
CA THR A 258 -18.24 -4.90 -8.09
C THR A 258 -18.01 -3.73 -7.16
N ASN A 259 -17.81 -4.01 -5.86
CA ASN A 259 -17.80 -2.99 -4.80
C ASN A 259 -19.08 -2.13 -4.77
N ALA A 260 -20.19 -2.70 -5.23
CA ALA A 260 -21.53 -2.12 -5.26
C ALA A 260 -22.56 -3.22 -5.01
N THR A 261 -23.75 -2.84 -4.53
CA THR A 261 -24.87 -3.75 -4.32
C THR A 261 -26.05 -3.28 -5.17
N PHE A 262 -26.71 -4.20 -5.89
CA PHE A 262 -27.96 -3.88 -6.58
C PHE A 262 -29.00 -3.39 -5.57
N LYS A 263 -29.66 -2.27 -5.88
CA LYS A 263 -30.69 -1.67 -5.03
C LYS A 263 -32.08 -1.91 -5.60
N ASN A 264 -32.30 -1.45 -6.83
CA ASN A 264 -33.53 -1.67 -7.58
C ASN A 264 -33.30 -1.35 -9.07
N VAL A 265 -34.29 -1.67 -9.89
CA VAL A 265 -34.41 -1.16 -11.26
C VAL A 265 -35.76 -0.46 -11.43
N VAL A 266 -35.77 0.60 -12.22
CA VAL A 266 -37.00 1.25 -12.70
C VAL A 266 -37.04 1.09 -14.22
N LEU A 267 -38.13 0.54 -14.73
CA LEU A 267 -38.38 0.41 -16.16
C LEU A 267 -39.19 1.62 -16.60
N ASN A 268 -38.67 2.41 -17.53
CA ASN A 268 -39.41 3.44 -18.23
C ASN A 268 -39.87 2.86 -19.57
N TRP A 269 -41.18 2.71 -19.78
CA TRP A 269 -41.77 2.05 -20.95
C TRP A 269 -41.86 2.96 -22.18
N ASP A 270 -41.74 4.27 -21.99
CA ASP A 270 -41.67 5.26 -23.05
C ASP A 270 -40.78 6.41 -22.56
N ALA A 271 -39.49 6.40 -22.95
CA ALA A 271 -38.51 7.39 -22.50
C ALA A 271 -38.93 8.85 -22.73
N GLY A 272 -39.86 9.11 -23.67
CA GLY A 272 -40.44 10.43 -23.91
C GLY A 272 -41.55 10.85 -22.92
N LYS A 273 -41.97 9.97 -22.00
CA LYS A 273 -43.07 10.19 -21.05
C LYS A 273 -42.65 9.82 -19.64
N THR A 274 -42.67 10.78 -18.73
CA THR A 274 -42.26 10.59 -17.33
C THR A 274 -43.26 9.82 -16.49
N ASN A 275 -44.49 9.64 -16.96
CA ASN A 275 -45.58 8.99 -16.23
C ASN A 275 -45.77 7.51 -16.60
N ASP A 276 -44.96 6.95 -17.49
CA ASP A 276 -45.07 5.55 -17.92
C ASP A 276 -43.88 4.72 -17.43
N SER A 277 -43.71 4.69 -16.10
CA SER A 277 -42.65 3.94 -15.44
C SER A 277 -43.21 2.88 -14.51
N SER A 278 -42.49 1.76 -14.38
CA SER A 278 -42.78 0.75 -13.38
C SER A 278 -42.56 1.29 -11.97
N ALA A 279 -43.18 0.64 -10.98
CA ALA A 279 -42.67 0.73 -9.62
C ALA A 279 -41.22 0.22 -9.56
N ALA A 280 -40.47 0.65 -8.55
CA ALA A 280 -39.11 0.17 -8.33
C ALA A 280 -39.10 -1.34 -8.04
N ILE A 281 -38.39 -2.10 -8.87
CA ILE A 281 -38.24 -3.55 -8.73
C ILE A 281 -36.96 -3.81 -7.92
N THR A 282 -37.10 -4.19 -6.65
CA THR A 282 -35.98 -4.39 -5.72
C THR A 282 -35.31 -5.76 -5.82
N ASP A 283 -35.88 -6.67 -6.60
CA ASP A 283 -35.35 -8.00 -6.85
C ASP A 283 -35.06 -8.16 -8.35
N ALA A 284 -33.78 -8.23 -8.70
CA ALA A 284 -33.34 -8.30 -10.09
C ALA A 284 -33.92 -9.51 -10.86
N ALA A 285 -34.24 -10.61 -10.18
CA ALA A 285 -34.83 -11.78 -10.82
C ALA A 285 -36.28 -11.53 -11.29
N LYS A 286 -36.98 -10.58 -10.66
CA LYS A 286 -38.36 -10.22 -11.01
C LYS A 286 -38.45 -9.24 -12.18
N VAL A 287 -37.32 -8.75 -12.66
CA VAL A 287 -37.27 -7.84 -13.82
C VAL A 287 -37.67 -8.61 -15.07
N VAL A 288 -37.10 -9.80 -15.25
CA VAL A 288 -37.49 -10.73 -16.33
C VAL A 288 -38.91 -11.21 -16.08
N GLY A 289 -39.76 -11.11 -17.11
CA GLY A 289 -41.18 -11.43 -17.01
C GLY A 289 -42.09 -10.23 -16.80
N THR A 290 -41.55 -9.05 -16.45
CA THR A 290 -42.38 -7.83 -16.37
C THR A 290 -42.98 -7.51 -17.73
N THR A 291 -44.27 -7.22 -17.78
CA THR A 291 -45.01 -6.89 -19.00
C THR A 291 -45.53 -5.46 -18.99
N HIS A 292 -45.74 -4.90 -20.17
CA HIS A 292 -46.38 -3.61 -20.37
C HIS A 292 -47.18 -3.64 -21.68
N LYS A 293 -48.39 -3.06 -21.67
CA LYS A 293 -49.30 -3.01 -22.83
C LYS A 293 -49.52 -1.57 -23.26
N TYR A 294 -49.26 -1.29 -24.53
CA TYR A 294 -49.47 0.03 -25.11
C TYR A 294 -50.91 0.20 -25.63
N ASN A 295 -51.47 1.39 -25.40
CA ASN A 295 -52.84 1.72 -25.80
C ASN A 295 -52.99 2.12 -27.28
N ALA A 296 -51.88 2.43 -27.95
CA ALA A 296 -51.85 2.88 -29.33
C ALA A 296 -50.74 2.17 -30.10
N ASP A 297 -50.83 2.22 -31.43
CA ASP A 297 -49.71 1.89 -32.30
C ASP A 297 -48.69 3.03 -32.25
N GLY A 298 -47.42 2.69 -32.49
CA GLY A 298 -46.35 3.66 -32.36
C GLY A 298 -44.99 3.00 -32.16
N THR A 299 -43.98 3.84 -32.03
CA THR A 299 -42.62 3.43 -31.69
C THR A 299 -42.30 3.91 -30.29
N TYR A 300 -41.84 3.00 -29.43
CA TYR A 300 -41.60 3.25 -28.02
C TYR A 300 -40.17 2.88 -27.65
N VAL A 301 -39.55 3.66 -26.79
CA VAL A 301 -38.20 3.42 -26.27
C VAL A 301 -38.30 3.02 -24.80
N VAL A 302 -37.96 1.78 -24.51
CA VAL A 302 -37.97 1.20 -23.18
C VAL A 302 -36.57 1.30 -22.58
N THR A 303 -36.43 1.86 -21.39
CA THR A 303 -35.14 1.99 -20.68
C THR A 303 -35.21 1.38 -19.29
N ALA A 304 -34.22 0.58 -18.93
CA ALA A 304 -34.01 0.08 -17.58
C ALA A 304 -32.93 0.92 -16.86
N THR A 305 -33.33 1.66 -15.83
CA THR A 305 -32.39 2.40 -14.96
C THR A 305 -32.10 1.57 -13.72
N VAL A 306 -30.87 1.07 -13.61
CA VAL A 306 -30.45 0.24 -12.49
C VAL A 306 -29.80 1.12 -11.43
N TYR A 307 -30.24 1.02 -10.19
CA TYR A 307 -29.62 1.71 -9.08
C TYR A 307 -28.82 0.74 -8.23
N PHE A 308 -27.66 1.22 -7.79
CA PHE A 308 -26.73 0.51 -6.94
C PHE A 308 -26.47 1.33 -5.66
N SER A 309 -26.10 0.64 -4.59
CA SER A 309 -25.57 1.26 -3.37
C SER A 309 -24.09 0.92 -3.22
N THR A 310 -23.31 1.93 -2.85
CA THR A 310 -21.88 1.83 -2.53
C THR A 310 -21.63 2.52 -1.19
N ALA A 311 -20.45 2.32 -0.59
CA ALA A 311 -20.09 3.01 0.65
C ALA A 311 -20.06 4.54 0.47
N ALA A 312 -19.72 5.03 -0.73
CA ALA A 312 -19.62 6.46 -1.03
C ALA A 312 -20.94 7.08 -1.54
N ASN A 313 -21.79 6.29 -2.21
CA ASN A 313 -23.04 6.75 -2.80
C ASN A 313 -24.16 5.69 -2.66
N PRO A 314 -25.23 5.95 -1.90
CA PRO A 314 -26.33 5.01 -1.68
C PRO A 314 -27.32 4.91 -2.86
N ASN A 315 -27.17 5.75 -3.90
CA ASN A 315 -28.07 5.87 -5.06
C ASN A 315 -27.28 6.05 -6.36
N LEU A 316 -26.29 5.20 -6.62
CA LEU A 316 -25.55 5.21 -7.88
C LEU A 316 -26.42 4.67 -9.01
N ALA A 317 -26.91 5.56 -9.89
CA ALA A 317 -27.70 5.16 -11.06
C ALA A 317 -26.79 4.75 -12.22
N SER A 318 -27.19 3.70 -12.94
CA SER A 318 -26.60 3.24 -14.18
C SER A 318 -27.71 2.97 -15.19
N SER A 319 -27.84 3.88 -16.15
CA SER A 319 -28.58 3.67 -17.39
C SER A 319 -27.61 3.86 -18.54
N VAL A 320 -27.06 2.75 -19.05
CA VAL A 320 -26.22 2.75 -20.25
C VAL A 320 -27.04 2.34 -21.46
N GLU A 321 -26.53 2.61 -22.66
CA GLU A 321 -27.15 2.26 -23.95
C GLU A 321 -27.59 0.79 -24.03
N ASN A 322 -26.84 -0.13 -23.41
CA ASN A 322 -27.17 -1.57 -23.36
C ASN A 322 -28.48 -1.89 -22.62
N CYS A 323 -29.05 -0.91 -21.93
CA CYS A 323 -30.29 -1.03 -21.19
C CYS A 323 -31.43 -0.19 -21.75
N THR A 324 -31.33 0.14 -23.03
CA THR A 324 -32.39 0.75 -23.83
C THR A 324 -32.73 -0.15 -25.02
N GLN A 325 -34.03 -0.31 -25.29
CA GLN A 325 -34.57 -1.06 -26.44
C GLN A 325 -35.72 -0.29 -27.07
N GLN A 326 -35.87 -0.41 -28.38
CA GLN A 326 -36.98 0.19 -29.12
C GLN A 326 -37.93 -0.89 -29.62
N VAL A 327 -39.23 -0.64 -29.53
CA VAL A 327 -40.28 -1.51 -30.07
C VAL A 327 -41.24 -0.69 -30.94
N THR A 328 -41.74 -1.28 -32.03
CA THR A 328 -42.74 -0.64 -32.89
C THR A 328 -43.95 -1.54 -33.04
N PHE A 329 -45.13 -0.98 -32.75
CA PHE A 329 -46.42 -1.58 -33.02
C PHE A 329 -47.09 -0.91 -34.21
N LYS A 330 -47.72 -1.73 -35.06
CA LYS A 330 -48.48 -1.28 -36.23
C LYS A 330 -49.80 -2.05 -36.27
N ALA A 331 -50.84 -1.39 -36.75
CA ALA A 331 -52.12 -2.03 -37.01
C ALA A 331 -51.91 -3.28 -37.86
N LYS A 332 -52.52 -4.41 -37.46
CA LYS A 332 -52.63 -5.56 -38.35
C LYS A 332 -53.42 -5.08 -39.56
N THR A 333 -52.76 -4.95 -40.71
CA THR A 333 -53.47 -4.86 -41.98
C THR A 333 -54.37 -6.09 -42.06
N PRO A 334 -55.70 -5.93 -42.19
CA PRO A 334 -56.59 -7.06 -42.40
C PRO A 334 -56.01 -7.91 -43.53
N PRO A 335 -55.98 -9.25 -43.39
CA PRO A 335 -55.57 -10.09 -44.50
C PRO A 335 -56.43 -9.71 -45.70
N VAL A 336 -55.79 -9.25 -46.78
CA VAL A 336 -56.49 -9.00 -48.03
C VAL A 336 -57.04 -10.35 -48.45
N VAL A 337 -58.36 -10.53 -48.32
CA VAL A 337 -59.04 -11.74 -48.77
C VAL A 337 -59.04 -11.69 -50.29
N THR A 338 -58.03 -12.29 -50.92
CA THR A 338 -57.94 -12.38 -52.36
C THR A 338 -58.97 -13.41 -52.86
N THR A 339 -60.20 -12.99 -53.14
CA THR A 339 -61.23 -13.84 -53.79
C THR A 339 -61.00 -13.91 -55.30
N THR A 340 -59.85 -14.41 -55.73
CA THR A 340 -59.65 -14.74 -57.17
C THR A 340 -60.05 -16.19 -57.41
N PRO A 341 -61.03 -16.48 -58.28
CA PRO A 341 -61.39 -17.86 -58.62
C PRO A 341 -60.21 -18.56 -59.29
N GLU A 342 -59.91 -19.76 -58.78
CA GLU A 342 -58.85 -20.63 -59.28
C GLU A 342 -59.20 -21.10 -60.70
N VAL A 343 -58.54 -20.51 -61.70
CA VAL A 343 -58.48 -21.06 -63.06
C VAL A 343 -57.42 -22.16 -63.06
N PRO A 344 -57.71 -23.38 -63.58
CA PRO A 344 -56.75 -24.48 -63.60
C PRO A 344 -55.47 -24.08 -64.34
N ALA A 345 -54.36 -24.00 -63.61
CA ALA A 345 -53.07 -23.67 -64.18
C ALA A 345 -52.54 -24.85 -65.02
N THR A 346 -52.20 -24.54 -66.26
CA THR A 346 -51.41 -25.37 -67.18
C THR A 346 -50.04 -25.67 -66.54
N PRO A 347 -49.43 -26.86 -66.76
CA PRO A 347 -48.15 -27.22 -66.13
C PRO A 347 -47.05 -26.26 -66.61
N VAL A 348 -46.58 -25.39 -65.71
CA VAL A 348 -45.43 -24.54 -65.97
C VAL A 348 -44.15 -25.26 -65.56
N THR A 349 -43.25 -25.36 -66.54
CA THR A 349 -41.86 -25.81 -66.46
C THR A 349 -41.13 -25.14 -65.29
N PRO A 350 -40.27 -25.87 -64.55
CA PRO A 350 -39.55 -25.34 -63.39
C PRO A 350 -38.70 -24.13 -63.76
N VAL A 351 -39.09 -22.97 -63.25
CA VAL A 351 -38.32 -21.73 -63.35
C VAL A 351 -37.13 -21.86 -62.39
N ALA A 352 -35.93 -21.75 -62.96
CA ALA A 352 -34.68 -21.74 -62.20
C ALA A 352 -34.71 -20.62 -61.14
N LEU A 353 -34.36 -21.00 -59.91
CA LEU A 353 -34.20 -20.09 -58.77
C LEU A 353 -33.41 -18.84 -59.18
N ALA A 354 -34.09 -17.70 -59.16
CA ALA A 354 -33.45 -16.40 -59.33
C ALA A 354 -32.45 -16.20 -58.19
N ARG A 355 -31.17 -16.21 -58.55
CA ARG A 355 -30.06 -15.91 -57.66
C ARG A 355 -30.27 -14.51 -57.06
N PRO A 356 -30.13 -14.33 -55.74
CA PRO A 356 -30.23 -13.01 -55.11
C PRO A 356 -29.23 -12.04 -55.77
N THR A 357 -29.71 -10.97 -56.37
CA THR A 357 -28.87 -9.97 -57.07
C THR A 357 -28.37 -8.86 -56.15
N THR A 358 -28.81 -8.80 -54.89
CA THR A 358 -28.32 -7.82 -53.92
C THR A 358 -28.04 -8.46 -52.58
N LEU A 359 -26.77 -8.50 -52.22
CA LEU A 359 -26.30 -8.77 -50.86
C LEU A 359 -26.91 -7.74 -49.90
N VAL A 360 -27.33 -8.17 -48.71
CA VAL A 360 -27.72 -7.24 -47.64
C VAL A 360 -26.57 -6.26 -47.39
N ASN A 361 -26.84 -4.96 -47.57
CA ASN A 361 -25.88 -3.89 -47.38
C ASN A 361 -25.63 -3.67 -45.88
N THR A 362 -24.82 -4.55 -45.28
CA THR A 362 -24.12 -4.25 -44.03
C THR A 362 -22.96 -3.33 -44.39
N GLY A 363 -23.24 -2.03 -44.53
CA GLY A 363 -22.33 -1.05 -45.11
C GLY A 363 -20.89 -1.17 -44.63
N ALA A 364 -19.98 -1.49 -45.55
CA ALA A 364 -18.53 -1.52 -45.33
C ALA A 364 -17.96 -0.18 -44.82
N GLY A 365 -18.74 0.91 -44.91
CA GLY A 365 -18.39 2.22 -44.36
C GLY A 365 -18.38 2.30 -42.83
N SER A 366 -19.19 1.52 -42.10
CA SER A 366 -19.20 1.64 -40.62
C SER A 366 -18.09 0.84 -39.94
N MET A 367 -17.63 -0.25 -40.53
CA MET A 367 -16.51 -1.04 -39.99
C MET A 367 -15.16 -0.35 -40.20
N ILE A 368 -14.95 0.34 -41.33
CA ILE A 368 -13.71 1.08 -41.59
C ILE A 368 -13.56 2.27 -40.62
N ALA A 369 -14.66 2.94 -40.26
CA ALA A 369 -14.63 4.03 -39.29
C ALA A 369 -14.21 3.57 -37.88
N ILE A 370 -14.64 2.38 -37.45
CA ILE A 370 -14.34 1.83 -36.11
C ILE A 370 -12.88 1.35 -36.01
N PHE A 371 -12.34 0.72 -37.05
CA PHE A 371 -10.93 0.30 -37.08
C PHE A 371 -9.95 1.47 -37.28
N GLY A 372 -10.35 2.51 -38.02
CA GLY A 372 -9.53 3.71 -38.21
C GLY A 372 -9.34 4.51 -36.92
N LEU A 373 -10.41 4.70 -36.14
CA LEU A 373 -10.39 5.54 -34.94
C LEU A 373 -9.63 4.89 -33.77
N THR A 374 -9.72 3.55 -33.65
CA THR A 374 -8.98 2.81 -32.62
C THR A 374 -7.47 2.81 -32.86
N SER A 375 -7.03 2.78 -34.13
CA SER A 375 -5.60 2.79 -34.49
C SER A 375 -4.93 4.13 -34.18
N ILE A 376 -5.63 5.26 -34.38
CA ILE A 376 -5.08 6.61 -34.11
C ILE A 376 -4.90 6.83 -32.60
N VAL A 377 -5.88 6.43 -31.77
CA VAL A 377 -5.80 6.57 -30.31
C VAL A 377 -4.70 5.68 -29.73
N ALA A 378 -4.52 4.45 -30.25
CA ALA A 378 -3.45 3.55 -29.84
C ALA A 378 -2.06 4.11 -30.20
N ALA A 379 -1.89 4.69 -31.39
CA ALA A 379 -0.63 5.31 -31.81
C ALA A 379 -0.28 6.54 -30.96
N GLY A 380 -1.26 7.39 -30.64
CA GLY A 380 -1.06 8.56 -29.78
C GLY A 380 -0.66 8.19 -28.35
N SER A 381 -1.34 7.20 -27.76
CA SER A 381 -1.05 6.74 -26.39
C SER A 381 0.29 6.00 -26.28
N TYR A 382 0.68 5.23 -27.30
CA TYR A 382 2.02 4.61 -27.35
C TYR A 382 3.14 5.67 -27.42
N ARG A 383 2.97 6.72 -28.24
CA ARG A 383 3.96 7.81 -28.36
C ARG A 383 4.10 8.62 -27.07
N TRP A 384 2.99 8.88 -26.37
CA TRP A 384 3.00 9.56 -25.08
C TRP A 384 3.69 8.73 -23.98
N MET A 385 3.49 7.42 -23.97
CA MET A 385 4.15 6.52 -23.01
C MET A 385 5.67 6.48 -23.23
N LEU A 386 6.15 6.43 -24.48
CA LEU A 386 7.58 6.45 -24.80
C LEU A 386 8.24 7.79 -24.43
N GLY A 387 7.55 8.91 -24.62
CA GLY A 387 8.06 10.24 -24.22
C GLY A 387 8.29 10.39 -22.71
N ARG A 388 7.66 9.57 -21.88
CA ARG A 388 7.85 9.55 -20.42
C ARG A 388 9.00 8.67 -19.94
N ARG A 389 9.64 7.90 -20.81
CA ARG A 389 10.76 7.01 -20.46
C ARG A 389 12.15 7.52 -20.86
N LEU A 390 12.23 8.66 -21.57
CA LEU A 390 13.48 9.22 -22.08
C LEU A 390 13.82 10.61 -21.52
N VAL A 391 13.36 10.91 -20.29
CA VAL A 391 13.79 12.09 -19.52
C VAL A 391 14.33 11.63 -18.18
#